data_AF-A0A5C8K1M9-F1
#
_entry.id   AF-A0A5C8K1M9-F1
#
_cell.length_a   1.000
_cell.length_b   1.000
_cell.length_c   1.000
_cell.angle_alpha   90.00
_cell.angle_beta   90.00
_cell.angle_gamma   90.00
#
_symmetry.space_group_name_H-M   'P 1'
#
loop_
_entity.id
_entity.type
_entity.pdbx_description
1 polymer ?
#
loop_
_entity_poly.entity_id
_entity_poly.type
_entity_poly.pdbx_seq_one_letter_code
_entity_poly.pdbx_strand_id
1 'polypeptide(L)'
;MSEHLVSEVTAAVPGGDAIVHVFGVPQGGYGIGGRVRRASDVLTMIEEAKREAPAEAPPGTYVDPVCGATVAKEKAVTLELDGHTYGFCCPHCRGHFAKRRREEAAT
;
A
#
# COMPACT_ATOMS: atom_id res chain seq x y z
N MET A 1 10.46 -12.20 -8.03
CA MET A 1 10.57 -13.65 -7.80
C MET A 1 11.92 -14.06 -8.33
N SER A 2 12.78 -14.70 -7.55
CA SER A 2 14.10 -15.09 -8.05
C SER A 2 13.94 -16.09 -9.18
N GLU A 3 14.63 -15.86 -10.31
CA GLU A 3 14.58 -16.75 -11.48
C GLU A 3 14.94 -18.21 -11.13
N HIS A 4 15.71 -18.39 -10.05
CA HIS A 4 16.08 -19.68 -9.49
C HIS A 4 14.86 -20.54 -9.07
N LEU A 5 13.89 -19.94 -8.38
CA LEU A 5 12.70 -20.65 -7.89
C LEU A 5 11.79 -21.09 -9.04
N VAL A 6 11.67 -20.25 -10.07
CA VAL A 6 10.87 -20.57 -11.27
C VAL A 6 11.53 -21.72 -12.04
N SER A 7 12.86 -21.71 -12.16
CA SER A 7 13.63 -22.78 -12.81
C SER A 7 13.48 -24.12 -12.09
N GLU A 8 13.67 -24.16 -10.77
CA GLU A 8 13.56 -25.41 -10.00
C GLU A 8 12.14 -25.99 -10.01
N VAL A 9 11.11 -25.14 -9.87
CA VAL A 9 9.72 -25.61 -9.89
C VAL A 9 9.33 -26.13 -11.27
N THR A 10 9.75 -25.45 -12.35
CA THR A 10 9.46 -25.88 -13.73
C THR A 10 10.17 -27.20 -14.07
N ALA A 11 11.39 -27.40 -13.56
CA ALA A 11 12.10 -28.67 -13.71
C ALA A 11 11.45 -29.81 -12.90
N ALA A 12 10.88 -29.51 -11.73
CA ALA A 12 10.22 -30.49 -10.88
C ALA A 12 8.82 -30.91 -11.38
N VAL A 13 8.14 -30.06 -12.16
CA VAL A 13 6.79 -30.35 -12.71
C VAL A 13 6.74 -30.08 -14.22
N PRO A 14 7.42 -30.90 -15.05
CA PRO A 14 7.43 -30.69 -16.49
C PRO A 14 6.05 -31.00 -17.10
N GLY A 15 5.36 -29.97 -17.60
CA GLY A 15 4.15 -30.10 -18.40
C GLY A 15 2.87 -30.51 -17.65
N GLY A 16 2.84 -30.39 -16.32
CA GLY A 16 1.69 -30.69 -15.49
C GLY A 16 1.27 -29.54 -14.57
N ASP A 17 0.10 -29.68 -13.95
CA ASP A 17 -0.38 -28.77 -12.92
C ASP A 17 0.33 -29.04 -11.58
N ALA A 18 0.68 -27.98 -10.85
CA ALA A 18 1.29 -28.07 -9.53
C ALA A 18 0.38 -27.43 -8.46
N ILE A 19 0.31 -28.04 -7.28
CA ILE A 19 -0.31 -27.44 -6.09
C ILE A 19 0.81 -26.94 -5.18
N VAL A 20 0.79 -25.63 -4.89
CA VAL A 20 1.76 -25.00 -3.99
C VAL A 20 1.11 -24.76 -2.63
N HIS A 21 1.61 -25.43 -1.60
CA HIS A 21 1.22 -25.20 -0.21
C HIS A 21 2.15 -24.17 0.44
N VAL A 22 1.64 -22.96 0.70
CA VAL A 22 2.39 -21.91 1.39
C VAL A 22 2.12 -22.02 2.90
N PHE A 23 3.14 -22.40 3.67
CA PHE A 23 3.07 -22.47 5.13
C PHE A 23 3.57 -21.18 5.78
N GLY A 24 3.03 -20.86 6.96
CA GLY A 24 3.48 -19.72 7.78
C GLY A 24 2.93 -18.36 7.38
N VAL A 25 2.09 -18.27 6.34
CA VAL A 25 1.33 -17.06 6.01
C VAL A 25 -0.11 -17.25 6.50
N PRO A 26 -0.54 -16.56 7.58
CA PRO A 26 -1.91 -16.67 8.07
C PRO A 26 -2.90 -16.05 7.07
N GLN A 27 -4.18 -16.39 7.20
CA GLN A 27 -5.24 -15.80 6.38
C GLN A 27 -5.19 -14.27 6.42
N GLY A 28 -5.22 -13.63 5.24
CA GLY A 28 -5.12 -12.18 5.11
C GLY A 28 -3.70 -11.61 5.26
N GLY A 29 -2.69 -12.47 5.41
CA GLY A 29 -1.28 -12.11 5.35
C GLY A 29 -0.70 -12.25 3.95
N TYR A 30 0.38 -11.52 3.70
CA TYR A 30 1.17 -11.55 2.47
C TYR A 30 2.63 -11.87 2.79
N GLY A 31 3.22 -12.85 2.11
CA GLY A 31 4.66 -13.09 2.20
C GLY A 31 5.43 -12.14 1.30
N ILE A 32 6.00 -11.06 1.85
CA ILE A 32 6.70 -10.01 1.10
C ILE A 32 8.06 -9.74 1.73
N GLY A 33 9.13 -9.83 0.94
CA GLY A 33 10.51 -9.59 1.41
C GLY A 33 10.94 -10.55 2.54
N GLY A 34 10.49 -11.81 2.49
CA GLY A 34 10.81 -12.82 3.50
C GLY A 34 10.08 -12.64 4.84
N ARG A 35 9.04 -11.80 4.89
CA ARG A 35 8.26 -11.53 6.11
C ARG A 35 6.77 -11.65 5.84
N VAL A 36 6.00 -12.04 6.85
CA VAL A 36 4.54 -11.91 6.84
C VAL A 36 4.19 -10.45 7.02
N ARG A 37 3.45 -9.89 6.07
CA ARG A 37 2.94 -8.51 6.07
C ARG A 37 1.43 -8.50 6.07
N ARG A 38 0.83 -7.46 6.63
CA ARG A 38 -0.61 -7.18 6.57
C ARG A 38 -0.91 -6.12 5.51
N ALA A 39 -2.19 -5.98 5.15
CA ALA A 39 -2.63 -4.95 4.20
C ALA A 39 -2.18 -3.53 4.59
N SER A 40 -2.12 -3.22 5.89
CA SER A 40 -1.60 -1.93 6.39
C SER A 40 -0.12 -1.73 6.08
N ASP A 41 0.69 -2.79 6.14
CA ASP A 41 2.12 -2.70 5.86
C ASP A 41 2.35 -2.38 4.38
N VAL A 42 1.47 -2.86 3.49
CA VAL A 42 1.52 -2.53 2.06
C VAL A 42 1.25 -1.05 1.83
N LEU A 43 0.31 -0.43 2.57
CA LEU A 43 0.07 1.01 2.50
C LEU A 43 1.28 1.81 2.99
N THR A 44 1.94 1.36 4.07
CA THR A 44 3.22 1.95 4.51
C THR A 44 4.29 1.87 3.42
N MET A 45 4.43 0.71 2.76
CA MET A 45 5.42 0.53 1.69
C MET A 45 5.12 1.42 0.48
N ILE A 46 3.84 1.63 0.14
CA ILE A 46 3.42 2.54 -0.93
C ILE A 46 3.79 3.98 -0.57
N GLU A 47 3.50 4.39 0.66
CA GLU A 47 3.83 5.70 1.19
C GLU A 47 5.35 5.95 1.17
N GLU A 48 6.16 4.98 1.63
CA GLU A 48 7.63 5.03 1.60
C GLU A 48 8.21 5.05 0.18
N ALA A 49 7.60 4.32 -0.76
CA ALA A 49 8.05 4.24 -2.15
C ALA A 49 7.71 5.50 -2.95
N LYS A 50 6.73 6.29 -2.49
CA LYS A 50 6.33 7.54 -3.12
C LYS A 50 7.49 8.54 -2.99
N ARG A 51 8.24 8.69 -4.09
CA ARG A 51 9.55 9.36 -4.12
C ARG A 51 9.49 10.89 -3.92
N GLU A 52 8.31 11.51 -3.92
CA GLU A 52 8.07 12.92 -3.53
C GLU A 52 6.56 13.24 -3.52
N ALA A 53 6.13 14.24 -2.73
CA ALA A 53 4.79 14.79 -2.82
C ALA A 53 4.66 15.69 -4.07
N PRO A 54 3.57 15.61 -4.86
CA PRO A 54 3.32 16.59 -5.90
C PRO A 54 3.26 17.99 -5.30
N ALA A 55 4.02 18.92 -5.89
CA ALA A 55 4.17 20.29 -5.40
C ALA A 55 2.85 21.07 -5.40
N GLU A 56 1.88 20.69 -6.23
CA GLU A 56 0.54 21.28 -6.23
C GLU A 56 -0.47 20.35 -6.92
N ALA A 57 -1.68 20.23 -6.36
CA ALA A 57 -2.75 19.46 -6.98
C ALA A 57 -3.36 20.26 -8.13
N PRO A 58 -3.66 19.65 -9.29
CA PRO A 58 -4.40 20.30 -10.36
C PRO A 58 -5.72 20.94 -9.84
N PRO A 59 -6.18 22.06 -10.43
CA PRO A 59 -7.41 22.72 -9.99
C PRO A 59 -8.59 21.74 -9.96
N GLY A 60 -9.38 21.79 -8.88
CA GLY A 60 -10.53 20.88 -8.69
C GLY A 60 -10.17 19.46 -8.26
N THR A 61 -8.90 19.20 -7.91
CA THR A 61 -8.46 17.87 -7.44
C THR A 61 -7.70 17.94 -6.11
N TYR A 62 -7.57 16.79 -5.46
CA TYR A 62 -6.62 16.53 -4.39
C TYR A 62 -5.62 15.46 -4.85
N VAL A 63 -4.41 15.51 -4.31
CA VAL A 63 -3.46 14.40 -4.41
C VAL A 63 -3.47 13.67 -3.06
N ASP A 64 -3.73 12.37 -3.11
CA ASP A 64 -3.65 11.50 -1.94
C ASP A 64 -2.21 11.46 -1.39
N PRO A 65 -1.98 11.88 -0.13
CA PRO A 65 -0.64 11.93 0.43
C PRO A 65 -0.03 10.53 0.62
N VAL A 66 -0.84 9.48 0.78
CA VAL A 66 -0.41 8.09 1.00
C VAL A 66 0.01 7.43 -0.30
N CYS A 67 -0.89 7.36 -1.29
CA CYS A 67 -0.62 6.62 -2.53
C CYS A 67 -0.24 7.49 -3.72
N GLY A 68 -0.39 8.81 -3.63
CA GLY A 68 -0.09 9.75 -4.72
C GLY A 68 -1.18 9.85 -5.79
N ALA A 69 -2.32 9.18 -5.63
CA ALA A 69 -3.41 9.25 -6.59
C ALA A 69 -4.07 10.63 -6.62
N THR A 70 -4.31 11.17 -7.82
CA THR A 70 -5.11 12.39 -8.01
C THR A 70 -6.60 12.05 -8.03
N VAL A 71 -7.40 12.73 -7.21
CA VAL A 71 -8.84 12.51 -7.06
C VAL A 71 -9.61 13.84 -7.17
N ALA A 72 -10.75 13.83 -7.86
CA ALA A 72 -11.62 15.01 -7.94
C ALA A 72 -12.17 15.39 -6.55
N LYS A 73 -12.26 16.68 -6.22
CA LYS A 73 -12.67 17.15 -4.89
C LYS A 73 -14.02 16.59 -4.44
N GLU A 74 -14.95 16.40 -5.38
CA GLU A 74 -16.31 15.91 -5.14
C GLU A 74 -16.35 14.43 -4.78
N LYS A 75 -15.30 13.67 -5.13
CA LYS A 75 -15.17 12.22 -4.87
C LYS A 75 -14.15 11.91 -3.79
N ALA A 76 -13.40 12.91 -3.33
CA ALA A 76 -12.35 12.72 -2.35
C ALA A 76 -12.94 12.43 -0.97
N VAL A 77 -12.36 11.46 -0.28
CA VAL A 77 -12.55 11.33 1.16
C VAL A 77 -11.65 12.39 1.81
N THR A 78 -12.15 13.18 2.76
CA THR A 78 -11.37 14.27 3.37
C THR A 78 -11.02 14.02 4.84
N LEU A 79 -9.97 14.69 5.32
CA LEU A 79 -9.59 14.77 6.72
C LEU A 79 -9.06 16.18 7.02
N GLU A 80 -9.63 16.83 8.03
CA GLU A 80 -9.06 18.04 8.63
C GLU A 80 -8.04 17.63 9.70
N LEU A 81 -6.80 18.10 9.57
CA LEU A 81 -5.74 17.87 10.55
C LEU A 81 -4.80 19.07 10.58
N ASP A 82 -4.50 19.61 11.76
CA ASP A 82 -3.61 20.76 11.96
C ASP A 82 -3.99 22.01 11.13
N GLY A 83 -5.29 22.20 10.88
CA GLY A 83 -5.80 23.30 10.05
C GLY A 83 -5.66 23.09 8.54
N HIS A 84 -5.25 21.89 8.11
CA HIS A 84 -5.13 21.50 6.71
C HIS A 84 -6.18 20.45 6.31
N THR A 85 -6.87 20.70 5.19
CA THR A 85 -7.74 19.72 4.54
C THR A 85 -6.93 18.80 3.63
N TYR A 86 -6.83 17.52 3.98
CA TYR A 86 -6.27 16.48 3.13
C TYR A 86 -7.36 15.74 2.37
N GLY A 87 -7.12 15.43 1.10
CA GLY A 87 -7.99 14.59 0.27
C GLY A 87 -7.37 13.24 -0.06
N PHE A 88 -8.18 12.18 -0.06
CA PHE A 88 -7.76 10.80 -0.24
C PHE A 88 -8.59 10.09 -1.30
N CYS A 89 -7.99 9.14 -2.01
CA CYS A 89 -8.66 8.36 -3.03
C CYS A 89 -9.66 7.35 -2.44
N CYS A 90 -9.46 6.94 -1.19
CA CYS A 90 -10.33 5.99 -0.51
C CYS A 90 -10.27 6.09 1.04
N PRO A 91 -11.22 5.46 1.76
CA PRO A 91 -11.23 5.46 3.23
C PRO A 91 -10.00 4.81 3.87
N HIS A 92 -9.40 3.83 3.20
CA HIS A 92 -8.21 3.14 3.72
C HIS A 92 -6.99 4.08 3.77
N CYS A 93 -6.74 4.85 2.72
CA CYS A 93 -5.66 5.86 2.71
C CYS A 93 -5.88 6.91 3.81
N ARG A 94 -7.10 7.44 3.94
CA ARG A 94 -7.45 8.39 5.01
C ARG A 94 -7.18 7.79 6.40
N GLY A 95 -7.63 6.56 6.63
CA GLY A 95 -7.46 5.88 7.92
C GLY A 95 -6.00 5.60 8.27
N HIS A 96 -5.21 5.14 7.29
CA HIS A 96 -3.77 4.93 7.41
C HIS A 96 -3.04 6.23 7.77
N PHE A 97 -3.31 7.30 7.03
CA PHE A 97 -2.72 8.62 7.28
C PHE A 97 -3.06 9.16 8.67
N ALA A 98 -4.35 9.10 9.07
CA ALA A 98 -4.78 9.55 10.40
C ALA A 98 -4.17 8.72 11.54
N LYS A 99 -3.91 7.42 11.32
CA LYS A 99 -3.23 6.57 12.30
C LYS A 99 -1.77 6.98 12.43
N ARG A 100 -1.04 7.08 11.32
CA ARG A 100 0.36 7.48 11.27
C ARG A 100 0.64 8.82 11.97
N ARG A 101 -0.16 9.84 11.67
CA ARG A 101 -0.03 11.16 12.31
C ARG A 101 -0.26 11.16 13.82
N ARG A 102 -1.15 10.31 14.32
CA ARG A 102 -1.37 10.13 15.76
C ARG A 102 -0.20 9.42 16.44
N GLU A 103 0.39 8.42 15.80
CA GLU A 103 1.57 7.71 16.32
C GLU A 103 2.79 8.62 16.35
N GLU A 104 2.97 9.47 15.32
CA GLU A 104 4.01 10.49 15.27
C GLU A 104 3.83 11.57 16.35
N ALA A 105 2.60 12.05 16.57
CA ALA A 105 2.31 13.04 17.62
C ALA A 105 2.43 12.48 19.06
N ALA A 106 2.44 11.15 19.22
CA ALA A 106 2.60 10.46 20.49
C ALA A 106 4.05 10.08 20.83
N THR A 107 4.99 10.36 19.91
CA THR A 107 6.43 10.13 20.07
C THR A 107 7.12 11.43 20.47
#